data_AF-A0A317YKC3-F1
#
_entry.id   AF-A0A317YKC3-F1
#
_cell.length_a   1.000
_cell.length_b   1.000
_cell.length_c   1.000
_cell.angle_alpha   90.00
_cell.angle_beta   90.00
_cell.angle_gamma   90.00
#
_symmetry.space_group_name_H-M   'P 1'
#
loop_
_entity.id
_entity.type
_entity.pdbx_description
1 polymer ?
#
loop_
_entity_poly.entity_id
_entity_poly.type
_entity_poly.pdbx_seq_one_letter_code
_entity_poly.pdbx_strand_id
1 'polypeptide(L)'
;FGAHFLTENEIHQLDVNPEYFTQADRIAQKCNAELKYHQSLLPQYQTPNDESAKKYLWRVLVTQLKKLELNYDVYLERLKYEYKVITNMSFEDYFLIVC
;
A
#
# COMPACT_ATOMS: atom_id res chain seq x y z
N PHE A 1 19.69 14.83 31.59
CA PHE A 1 19.85 13.36 31.58
C PHE A 1 18.73 12.79 32.43
N GLY A 2 17.75 12.09 31.85
CA GLY A 2 16.58 11.62 32.62
C GLY A 2 15.31 11.35 31.81
N ALA A 3 15.37 11.35 30.48
CA ALA A 3 14.25 10.92 29.62
C ALA A 3 14.62 9.58 28.98
N HIS A 4 14.65 8.52 29.79
CA HIS A 4 14.73 7.14 29.32
C HIS A 4 13.49 6.38 29.80
N PHE A 5 13.22 5.24 29.16
CA PHE A 5 12.15 4.36 29.62
C PHE A 5 12.56 3.76 30.96
N LEU A 6 11.83 4.13 32.02
CA LEU A 6 12.08 3.65 33.36
C LEU A 6 11.71 2.16 33.46
N THR A 7 12.56 1.40 34.12
CA THR A 7 12.29 0.01 34.50
C THR A 7 11.31 -0.04 35.67
N GLU A 8 10.65 -1.19 35.87
CA GLU A 8 9.73 -1.38 37.00
C GLU A 8 10.38 -1.02 38.35
N ASN A 9 11.65 -1.40 38.55
CA ASN A 9 12.40 -1.11 39.77
C ASN A 9 12.63 0.41 39.98
N GLU A 10 12.91 1.16 38.92
CA GLU A 10 13.06 2.62 39.00
C GLU A 10 11.71 3.30 39.25
N ILE A 11 10.64 2.76 38.68
CA ILE A 11 9.27 3.24 38.89
C ILE A 11 8.85 3.08 40.35
N HIS A 12 9.18 1.95 40.99
CA HIS A 12 8.90 1.71 42.41
C HIS A 12 9.70 2.61 43.37
N GLN A 13 10.79 3.23 42.88
CA GLN A 13 11.58 4.21 43.65
C GLN A 13 11.06 5.64 43.48
N LEU A 14 10.07 5.86 42.61
CA LEU A 14 9.43 7.17 42.47
C LEU A 14 8.43 7.40 43.60
N ASP A 15 8.45 8.61 44.17
CA ASP A 15 7.46 9.07 45.13
C ASP A 15 6.15 9.47 44.42
N VAL A 16 5.45 8.48 43.87
CA VAL A 16 4.26 8.65 43.03
C VAL A 16 3.15 7.74 43.54
N ASN A 17 1.91 8.26 43.53
CA ASN A 17 0.75 7.50 43.99
C ASN A 17 0.56 6.22 43.15
N PRO A 18 0.51 5.03 43.78
CA PRO A 18 0.32 3.74 43.08
C PRO A 18 -0.90 3.69 42.16
N GLU A 19 -1.96 4.43 42.50
CA GLU A 19 -3.20 4.55 41.72
C GLU A 19 -2.93 4.99 40.27
N TYR A 20 -1.92 5.85 40.05
CA TYR A 20 -1.62 6.36 38.71
C TYR A 20 -1.14 5.26 37.75
N PHE A 21 -0.38 4.27 38.24
CA PHE A 21 0.04 3.13 37.43
C PHE A 21 -1.15 2.25 37.07
N THR A 22 -2.05 2.01 38.03
CA THR A 22 -3.29 1.26 37.77
C THR A 22 -4.19 1.96 36.75
N GLN A 23 -4.29 3.30 36.79
CA GLN A 23 -5.04 4.05 35.79
C GLN A 23 -4.34 4.03 34.42
N ALA A 24 -3.01 4.11 34.36
CA ALA A 24 -2.24 3.99 33.12
C ALA A 24 -2.45 2.61 32.47
N ASP A 25 -2.37 1.53 33.24
CA ASP A 25 -2.65 0.17 32.76
C ASP A 25 -4.10 0.04 32.26
N ARG A 26 -5.06 0.63 32.98
CA ARG A 26 -6.47 0.64 32.57
C ARG A 26 -6.68 1.40 31.26
N ILE A 27 -5.92 2.46 30.99
CA ILE A 27 -5.96 3.18 29.71
C ILE A 27 -5.31 2.33 28.62
N ALA A 28 -4.15 1.74 28.88
CA ALA A 28 -3.45 0.87 27.93
C ALA A 28 -4.32 -0.33 27.50
N GLN A 29 -5.03 -0.96 28.44
CA GLN A 29 -5.96 -2.06 28.16
C GLN A 29 -7.16 -1.65 27.29
N LYS A 30 -7.55 -0.37 27.30
CA LYS A 30 -8.60 0.16 26.42
C LYS A 30 -8.10 0.48 25.01
N CYS A 31 -6.78 0.62 24.83
CA CYS A 31 -6.17 0.90 23.54
C CYS A 31 -6.06 -0.39 22.71
N ASN A 32 -7.15 -0.77 22.05
CA ASN A 32 -7.14 -1.84 21.06
C ASN A 32 -7.27 -1.25 19.65
N ALA A 33 -6.15 -1.09 18.95
CA ALA A 33 -6.11 -0.63 17.57
C ALA A 33 -5.47 -1.69 16.68
N GLU A 34 -6.21 -2.17 15.70
CA GLU A 34 -5.71 -3.14 14.73
C GLU A 34 -5.18 -2.40 13.49
N LEU A 35 -3.87 -2.45 13.28
CA LEU A 35 -3.25 -1.96 12.06
C LEU A 35 -3.35 -3.05 10.98
N LYS A 36 -4.22 -2.81 10.00
CA LYS A 36 -4.36 -3.70 8.84
C LYS A 36 -3.25 -3.42 7.84
N TYR A 37 -2.16 -4.17 7.97
CA TYR A 37 -1.08 -4.16 6.99
C TYR A 37 -1.52 -4.88 5.70
N HIS A 38 -0.94 -4.50 4.55
CA HIS A 38 -1.19 -5.09 3.23
C HIS A 38 -2.54 -4.77 2.58
N GLN A 39 -3.18 -3.66 2.94
CA GLN A 39 -4.31 -3.17 2.15
C GLN A 39 -3.80 -2.58 0.84
N SER A 40 -4.33 -3.08 -0.29
CA SER A 40 -4.16 -2.42 -1.58
C SER A 40 -5.07 -1.19 -1.60
N LEU A 41 -4.57 -0.07 -1.08
CA LEU A 41 -5.25 1.23 -1.06
C LEU A 41 -4.87 2.08 -2.27
N LEU A 42 -4.56 1.43 -3.40
CA LEU A 42 -4.27 2.15 -4.64
C LEU A 42 -5.52 2.93 -5.06
N PRO A 43 -5.40 4.22 -5.40
CA PRO A 43 -6.52 4.96 -5.94
C PRO A 43 -6.95 4.34 -7.26
N GLN A 44 -8.26 4.32 -7.51
CA GLN A 44 -8.80 3.85 -8.78
C GLN A 44 -8.56 4.91 -9.86
N TYR A 45 -8.02 4.48 -10.99
CA TYR A 45 -7.82 5.37 -12.12
C TYR A 45 -9.15 5.64 -12.82
N GLN A 46 -9.50 6.91 -13.05
CA GLN A 46 -10.68 7.26 -13.82
C GLN A 46 -10.41 7.07 -15.30
N THR A 47 -10.92 5.98 -15.86
CA THR A 47 -10.78 5.68 -17.28
C THR A 47 -11.77 6.48 -18.12
N PRO A 48 -11.43 6.78 -19.39
CA PRO A 48 -12.39 7.33 -20.34
C PRO A 48 -13.54 6.33 -20.57
N ASN A 49 -14.79 6.79 -20.50
CA ASN A 49 -16.01 6.00 -20.76
C ASN A 49 -16.27 4.83 -19.78
N ASP A 50 -15.84 4.93 -18.52
CA ASP A 50 -16.06 3.91 -17.47
C ASP A 50 -15.59 2.49 -17.86
N GLU A 51 -14.59 2.40 -18.73
CA GLU A 51 -14.04 1.11 -19.11
C GLU A 51 -13.14 0.54 -18.00
N SER A 52 -12.98 -0.78 -17.94
CA SER A 52 -12.09 -1.36 -16.93
C SER A 52 -10.64 -0.92 -17.13
N ALA A 53 -9.92 -0.64 -16.04
CA ALA A 53 -8.50 -0.29 -16.05
C ALA A 53 -7.66 -1.28 -16.88
N LYS A 54 -7.97 -2.59 -16.77
CA LYS A 54 -7.44 -3.66 -17.63
C LYS A 54 -7.55 -3.34 -19.13
N LYS A 55 -8.78 -3.07 -19.59
CA LYS A 55 -9.07 -2.82 -21.01
C LYS A 55 -8.43 -1.52 -21.49
N TYR A 56 -8.46 -0.48 -20.67
CA TYR A 56 -7.84 0.80 -20.99
C TYR A 56 -6.32 0.66 -21.13
N LEU A 57 -5.67 0.03 -20.15
CA LEU A 57 -4.23 -0.21 -20.15
C LEU A 57 -3.79 -0.97 -21.41
N TRP A 58 -4.51 -2.03 -21.79
CA TRP A 58 -4.22 -2.77 -23.03
C TRP A 58 -4.30 -1.87 -24.27
N ARG A 59 -5.35 -1.03 -24.38
CA ARG A 59 -5.50 -0.11 -25.50
C ARG A 59 -4.35 0.88 -25.59
N VAL A 60 -3.96 1.47 -24.46
CA VAL A 60 -2.84 2.42 -24.39
C VAL A 60 -1.54 1.73 -24.81
N LEU A 61 -1.24 0.56 -24.25
CA LEU A 61 -0.02 -0.20 -24.56
C LEU A 61 0.09 -0.56 -26.05
N VAL A 62 -0.98 -1.08 -26.65
CA VAL A 62 -1.00 -1.43 -28.09
C VAL A 62 -0.86 -0.18 -28.97
N THR A 63 -1.47 0.93 -28.58
CA THR A 63 -1.36 2.21 -29.33
C THR A 63 0.07 2.74 -29.28
N GLN A 64 0.70 2.72 -28.11
CA GLN A 64 2.08 3.17 -27.92
C GLN A 64 3.08 2.26 -28.64
N LEU A 65 2.88 0.94 -28.62
CA LEU A 65 3.73 -0.01 -29.35
C LEU A 65 3.75 0.30 -30.85
N LYS A 66 2.59 0.59 -31.44
CA LYS A 66 2.47 1.00 -32.84
C LYS A 66 3.17 2.33 -33.11
N LYS A 67 3.02 3.30 -32.21
CA LYS A 67 3.65 4.63 -32.31
C LYS A 67 5.18 4.56 -32.26
N LEU A 68 5.73 3.58 -31.54
CA LEU A 68 7.16 3.32 -31.45
C LEU A 68 7.70 2.48 -32.62
N GLU A 69 6.85 2.09 -33.57
CA GLU A 69 7.20 1.24 -34.72
C GLU A 69 7.79 -0.12 -34.32
N LEU A 70 7.53 -0.58 -33.09
CA LEU A 70 7.99 -1.86 -32.54
C LEU A 70 7.04 -3.01 -32.91
N ASN A 71 6.74 -3.14 -34.21
CA ASN A 71 5.75 -4.09 -34.73
C ASN A 71 6.27 -5.54 -34.88
N TYR A 72 7.37 -5.90 -34.23
CA TYR A 72 7.91 -7.26 -34.27
C TYR A 72 7.19 -8.16 -33.26
N ASP A 73 6.94 -9.41 -33.64
CA ASP A 73 6.25 -10.40 -32.80
C ASP A 73 6.90 -10.57 -31.41
N VAL A 74 8.22 -10.43 -31.33
CA VAL A 74 8.98 -10.53 -30.06
C VAL A 74 8.51 -9.48 -29.04
N TYR A 75 8.26 -8.23 -29.47
CA TYR A 75 7.79 -7.17 -28.57
C TYR A 75 6.33 -7.37 -28.19
N LEU A 76 5.49 -7.85 -29.13
CA LEU A 76 4.09 -8.13 -28.84
C LEU A 76 3.92 -9.28 -27.84
N GLU A 77 4.69 -10.36 -27.98
CA GLU A 77 4.66 -11.48 -27.04
C GLU A 77 5.19 -11.07 -25.66
N ARG A 78 6.24 -10.25 -25.62
CA ARG A 78 6.75 -9.70 -24.36
C ARG A 78 5.70 -8.81 -23.68
N LEU A 79 5.04 -7.94 -24.44
CA LEU A 79 3.99 -7.06 -23.93
C LEU A 79 2.80 -7.85 -23.36
N LYS A 80 2.36 -8.91 -24.06
CA LYS A 80 1.29 -9.80 -23.57
C LYS A 80 1.67 -10.47 -22.25
N TYR A 81 2.91 -10.95 -22.14
CA TYR A 81 3.40 -11.58 -20.92
C TYR A 81 3.39 -10.58 -19.75
N GLU A 82 3.96 -9.39 -19.92
CA GLU A 82 4.01 -8.37 -18.87
C GLU A 82 2.62 -7.88 -18.48
N TYR A 83 1.75 -7.63 -19.47
CA TYR A 83 0.35 -7.29 -19.22
C TYR A 83 -0.38 -8.36 -18.40
N LYS A 84 -0.15 -9.65 -18.69
CA LYS A 84 -0.72 -10.75 -17.91
C LYS A 84 -0.23 -10.75 -16.45
N VAL A 85 1.04 -10.47 -16.22
CA VAL A 85 1.59 -10.37 -14.87
C VAL A 85 0.98 -9.18 -14.12
N ILE A 86 0.93 -7.99 -14.74
CA ILE A 86 0.35 -6.77 -14.16
C ILE A 86 -1.13 -7.00 -13.78
N THR A 87 -1.89 -7.62 -14.68
CA THR A 87 -3.33 -7.86 -14.47
C THR A 87 -3.64 -8.97 -13.47
N ASN A 88 -2.74 -9.94 -13.30
CA ASN A 88 -2.86 -10.96 -12.25
C ASN A 88 -2.60 -10.36 -10.86
N MET A 89 -1.73 -9.35 -10.77
CA MET A 89 -1.42 -8.66 -9.52
C MET A 89 -2.37 -7.51 -9.19
N SER A 90 -3.33 -7.20 -10.07
CA SER A 90 -4.25 -6.05 -9.95
C SER A 90 -3.51 -4.71 -9.83
N PHE A 91 -2.45 -4.52 -10.62
CA PHE A 91 -1.63 -3.29 -10.63
C PHE A 91 -1.99 -2.35 -11.80
N GLU A 92 -3.11 -2.55 -12.48
CA GLU A 92 -3.47 -1.78 -13.67
C GLU A 92 -3.64 -0.30 -13.36
N ASP A 93 -4.33 0.02 -12.26
CA ASP A 93 -4.53 1.39 -11.82
C ASP A 93 -3.20 2.08 -11.51
N TYR A 94 -2.25 1.37 -10.90
CA TYR A 94 -0.91 1.91 -10.62
C TYR A 94 -0.19 2.30 -11.91
N PHE A 95 -0.20 1.44 -12.93
CA PHE A 95 0.43 1.74 -14.22
C PHE A 95 -0.26 2.90 -14.94
N LEU A 96 -1.58 3.03 -14.84
CA LEU A 96 -2.33 4.14 -15.45
C LEU A 96 -2.13 5.48 -14.74
N ILE A 97 -1.86 5.47 -13.42
CA ILE A 97 -1.57 6.69 -12.65
C ILE A 97 -0.16 7.20 -12.95
N VAL A 98 0.81 6.31 -13.08
CA VAL A 98 2.23 6.66 -13.21
C VAL A 98 2.62 6.97 -14.67
N CYS A 99 2.05 6.25 -15.65
CA CYS A 99 2.47 6.27 -17.05
C CYS A 99 1.46 6.99 -17.96
#